data_AF-A0A1J7CPX6-F1
#
_entry.id   AF-A0A1J7CPX6-F1
#
_cell.length_a   1.000
_cell.length_b   1.000
_cell.length_c   1.000
_cell.angle_alpha   90.00
_cell.angle_beta   90.00
_cell.angle_gamma   90.00
#
_symmetry.space_group_name_H-M   'P 1'
#
loop_
_entity.id
_entity.type
_entity.pdbx_description
1 polymer ?
#
loop_
_entity_poly.entity_id
_entity_poly.type
_entity_poly.pdbx_seq_one_letter_code
_entity_poly.pdbx_strand_id
1 'polypeptide(L)'
;MRQNVNCNTKIRMETTRTKVIEKAVGFEELISQLLSMLLEVDKNESISFGHKNIALSFNAKINLLIDLKFIPKEISKDFQLFAEIRNKFAHVLYVDSFVKCFEIIERRDYFLKKASDTISQADKNDESVYLTAFELLCFELGTWLRVTLKMISDKKSQDLNKTGAIEMIRSFIQYNPERREKELESFIKIIQPVIVKIIPDDEFIKEYKRLLKEAEEESKKE
;
A
#
# COMPACT_ATOMS: atom_id res chain seq x y z
N MET A 1 -15.65 26.45 50.04
CA MET A 1 -16.38 26.46 48.76
C MET A 1 -15.45 25.90 47.68
N ARG A 2 -15.60 24.62 47.32
CA ARG A 2 -14.90 24.02 46.17
C ARG A 2 -15.89 24.02 45.02
N GLN A 3 -15.63 24.82 43.98
CA GLN A 3 -16.43 24.79 42.76
C GLN A 3 -16.07 23.53 41.99
N ASN A 4 -17.04 22.63 41.84
CA ASN A 4 -16.98 21.50 40.93
C ASN A 4 -16.99 22.04 39.50
N VAL A 5 -15.83 21.96 38.83
CA VAL A 5 -15.73 22.13 37.39
C VAL A 5 -16.29 20.84 36.77
N ASN A 6 -17.57 20.90 36.40
CA ASN A 6 -18.21 19.83 35.65
C ASN A 6 -17.74 19.93 34.19
N CYS A 7 -16.71 19.16 33.84
CA CYS A 7 -16.22 19.04 32.48
C CYS A 7 -17.25 18.28 31.65
N ASN A 8 -18.15 19.01 31.02
CA ASN A 8 -19.12 18.48 30.06
C ASN A 8 -18.35 18.02 28.82
N THR A 9 -18.02 16.73 28.76
CA THR A 9 -17.47 16.09 27.56
C THR A 9 -18.54 16.10 26.47
N LYS A 10 -18.58 17.19 25.71
CA LYS A 10 -19.44 17.35 24.53
C LYS A 10 -18.94 16.35 23.48
N ILE A 11 -19.61 15.20 23.38
CA ILE A 11 -19.42 14.23 22.29
C ILE A 11 -19.64 15.03 21.00
N ARG A 12 -18.55 15.36 20.28
CA ARG A 12 -18.66 16.02 18.97
C ARG A 12 -19.27 15.00 18.02
N MET A 13 -20.53 15.22 17.62
CA MET A 13 -21.09 14.51 16.46
C MET A 13 -20.23 14.87 15.24
N GLU A 14 -19.60 13.85 14.66
CA GLU A 14 -18.74 14.00 13.50
C GLU A 14 -19.59 14.35 12.28
N THR A 15 -19.23 15.44 11.58
CA THR A 15 -19.95 15.85 10.36
C THR A 15 -19.59 14.95 9.18
N THR A 16 -20.45 14.83 8.16
CA THR A 16 -20.13 14.11 6.92
C THR A 16 -18.83 14.63 6.30
N ARG A 17 -18.63 15.95 6.30
CA ARG A 17 -17.39 16.57 5.83
C ARG A 17 -16.18 16.07 6.61
N THR A 18 -16.25 16.05 7.95
CA THR A 18 -15.16 15.55 8.79
C THR A 18 -14.81 14.10 8.43
N LYS A 19 -15.82 13.23 8.31
CA LYS A 19 -15.63 11.81 7.92
C LYS A 19 -14.89 11.67 6.60
N VAL A 20 -15.34 12.38 5.57
CA VAL A 20 -14.74 12.30 4.22
C VAL A 20 -13.28 12.76 4.26
N ILE A 21 -12.98 13.85 4.97
CA ILE A 21 -11.63 14.40 5.07
C ILE A 21 -10.72 13.47 5.88
N GLU A 22 -11.19 12.90 7.00
CA GLU A 22 -10.40 11.96 7.79
C GLU A 22 -10.04 10.70 6.99
N LYS A 23 -11.01 10.12 6.25
CA LYS A 23 -10.74 9.01 5.33
C LYS A 23 -9.73 9.40 4.25
N ALA A 24 -9.83 10.61 3.70
CA ALA A 24 -8.92 11.10 2.68
C ALA A 24 -7.48 11.23 3.18
N VAL A 25 -7.28 11.77 4.38
CA VAL A 25 -5.95 11.86 5.01
C VAL A 25 -5.36 10.46 5.20
N GLY A 26 -6.16 9.50 5.68
CA GLY A 26 -5.73 8.11 5.84
C GLY A 26 -5.32 7.45 4.52
N PHE A 27 -6.06 7.67 3.44
CA PHE A 27 -5.67 7.16 2.13
C PHE A 27 -4.45 7.86 1.55
N GLU A 28 -4.34 9.17 1.73
CA GLU A 28 -3.17 9.92 1.27
C GLU A 28 -1.88 9.40 1.92
N GLU A 29 -1.94 9.05 3.20
CA GLU A 29 -0.84 8.42 3.95
C GLU A 29 -0.42 7.08 3.35
N LEU A 30 -1.40 6.18 3.12
CA LEU A 30 -1.18 4.84 2.55
C LEU A 30 -0.66 4.91 1.11
N ILE A 31 -1.21 5.79 0.29
CA ILE A 31 -0.78 5.99 -1.10
C ILE A 31 0.65 6.54 -1.14
N SER A 32 0.98 7.47 -0.25
CA SER A 32 2.35 8.02 -0.17
C SER A 32 3.35 6.94 0.25
N GLN A 33 2.97 6.07 1.19
CA GLN A 33 3.77 4.90 1.56
C GLN A 33 3.94 3.94 0.38
N LEU A 34 2.85 3.67 -0.35
CA LEU A 34 2.86 2.79 -1.51
C LEU A 34 3.83 3.29 -2.60
N LEU A 35 3.70 4.56 -2.99
CA LEU A 35 4.56 5.20 -3.97
C LEU A 35 6.02 5.24 -3.52
N SER A 36 6.27 5.50 -2.24
CA SER A 36 7.63 5.51 -1.68
C SER A 36 8.30 4.14 -1.78
N MET A 37 7.54 3.05 -1.55
CA MET A 37 8.07 1.69 -1.72
C MET A 37 8.28 1.32 -3.19
N LEU A 38 7.36 1.72 -4.08
CA LEU A 38 7.47 1.42 -5.52
C LEU A 38 8.64 2.15 -6.19
N LEU A 39 8.92 3.38 -5.76
CA LEU A 39 9.96 4.24 -6.33
C LEU A 39 11.26 4.23 -5.50
N GLU A 40 11.31 3.41 -4.46
CA GLU A 40 12.46 3.25 -3.57
C GLU A 40 12.99 4.55 -2.96
N VAL A 41 12.08 5.44 -2.55
CA VAL A 41 12.43 6.70 -1.87
C VAL A 41 12.03 6.65 -0.40
N ASP A 42 12.80 7.30 0.46
CA ASP A 42 12.38 7.51 1.85
C ASP A 42 11.21 8.49 1.87
N LYS A 43 10.07 8.03 2.37
CA LYS A 43 8.86 8.83 2.51
C LYS A 43 9.08 10.10 3.35
N ASN A 44 9.84 10.00 4.44
CA ASN A 44 10.02 11.10 5.40
C ASN A 44 10.91 12.21 4.83
N GLU A 45 11.87 11.83 3.99
CA GLU A 45 12.77 12.78 3.33
C GLU A 45 12.18 13.29 2.00
N SER A 46 11.29 12.50 1.39
CA SER A 46 10.68 12.78 0.10
C SER A 46 9.99 14.14 0.06
N ILE A 47 10.36 14.90 -0.96
CA ILE A 47 9.71 16.16 -1.30
C ILE A 47 8.28 15.90 -1.82
N SER A 48 8.11 14.86 -2.64
CA SER A 48 6.87 14.57 -3.36
C SER A 48 5.85 13.78 -2.55
N PHE A 49 6.31 12.97 -1.58
CA PHE A 49 5.46 12.03 -0.82
C PHE A 49 5.45 12.28 0.70
N GLY A 50 6.26 13.22 1.19
CA GLY A 50 6.26 13.64 2.59
C GLY A 50 5.14 14.64 2.92
N HIS A 51 5.29 15.36 4.03
CA HIS A 51 4.31 16.34 4.54
C HIS A 51 4.63 17.79 4.20
N LYS A 52 5.51 18.02 3.22
CA LYS A 52 5.92 19.38 2.81
C LYS A 52 4.80 20.02 1.98
N ASN A 53 4.68 21.35 2.01
CA ASN A 53 3.67 22.09 1.24
C ASN A 53 3.77 21.89 -0.30
N ILE A 54 4.91 21.38 -0.78
CA ILE A 54 5.18 21.07 -2.18
C ILE A 54 4.93 19.59 -2.53
N ALA A 55 4.46 18.79 -1.57
CA ALA A 55 4.09 17.40 -1.80
C ALA A 55 2.97 17.29 -2.83
N LEU A 56 2.96 16.16 -3.55
CA LEU A 56 1.94 15.91 -4.55
C LEU A 56 0.56 15.84 -3.89
N SER A 57 -0.44 16.40 -4.57
CA SER A 57 -1.83 16.26 -4.15
C SER A 57 -2.30 14.82 -4.25
N PHE A 58 -3.36 14.47 -3.52
CA PHE A 58 -4.02 13.16 -3.61
C PHE A 58 -4.26 12.73 -5.08
N ASN A 59 -4.83 13.62 -5.90
CA ASN A 59 -5.11 13.32 -7.31
C ASN A 59 -3.82 13.04 -8.10
N ALA A 60 -2.76 13.81 -7.88
CA ALA A 60 -1.49 13.62 -8.56
C ALA A 60 -0.85 12.27 -8.19
N LYS A 61 -0.96 11.87 -6.92
CA LYS A 61 -0.48 10.55 -6.46
C LYS A 61 -1.26 9.39 -7.08
N ILE A 62 -2.59 9.51 -7.19
CA ILE A 62 -3.42 8.50 -7.88
C ILE A 62 -3.05 8.40 -9.36
N ASN A 63 -2.92 9.54 -10.05
CA ASN A 63 -2.52 9.55 -11.47
C ASN A 63 -1.16 8.87 -11.66
N LEU A 64 -0.20 9.14 -10.77
CA LEU A 64 1.11 8.48 -10.82
C LEU A 64 0.99 6.96 -10.67
N LEU A 65 0.15 6.45 -9.75
CA LEU A 65 -0.08 5.01 -9.62
C LEU A 65 -0.76 4.38 -10.86
N ILE A 66 -1.62 5.13 -11.54
CA ILE A 66 -2.24 4.73 -12.82
C ILE A 66 -1.20 4.70 -13.93
N ASP A 67 -0.36 5.72 -14.03
CA ASP A 67 0.69 5.84 -15.05
C ASP A 67 1.75 4.75 -14.90
N LEU A 68 2.07 4.35 -13.66
CA LEU A 68 2.90 3.18 -13.34
C LEU A 68 2.21 1.85 -13.66
N LYS A 69 0.97 1.86 -14.18
CA LYS A 69 0.13 0.69 -14.48
C LYS A 69 -0.03 -0.26 -13.31
N PHE A 70 0.04 0.30 -12.10
CA PHE A 70 0.06 -0.49 -10.88
C PHE A 70 -1.36 -0.72 -10.33
N ILE A 71 -2.30 0.17 -10.67
CA ILE A 71 -3.71 0.03 -10.33
C ILE A 71 -4.49 -0.54 -11.52
N PRO A 72 -5.29 -1.61 -11.33
CA PRO A 72 -6.25 -2.06 -12.33
C PRO A 72 -7.26 -0.97 -12.71
N LYS A 73 -7.83 -1.06 -13.91
CA LYS A 73 -8.74 -0.03 -14.45
C LYS A 73 -9.98 0.17 -13.56
N GLU A 74 -10.48 -0.90 -12.97
CA GLU A 74 -11.66 -0.92 -12.11
C GLU A 74 -11.40 -0.12 -10.84
N ILE A 75 -10.31 -0.43 -10.13
CA ILE A 75 -9.91 0.27 -8.90
C ILE A 75 -9.52 1.74 -9.17
N SER A 76 -8.98 2.02 -10.37
CA SER A 76 -8.64 3.38 -10.77
C SER A 76 -9.87 4.29 -10.83
N LYS A 77 -11.00 3.78 -11.34
CA LYS A 77 -12.27 4.52 -11.39
C LYS A 77 -12.81 4.85 -10.01
N ASP A 78 -12.58 3.97 -9.04
CA ASP A 78 -13.03 4.13 -7.66
C ASP A 78 -12.19 5.17 -6.92
N PHE A 79 -10.87 5.15 -7.11
CA PHE A 79 -10.00 6.21 -6.59
C PHE A 79 -10.33 7.58 -7.20
N GLN A 80 -10.65 7.63 -8.48
CA GLN A 80 -11.11 8.87 -9.13
C GLN A 80 -12.43 9.36 -8.53
N LEU A 81 -13.41 8.47 -8.33
CA LEU A 81 -14.67 8.82 -7.67
C LEU A 81 -14.44 9.32 -6.24
N PHE A 82 -13.60 8.62 -5.46
CA PHE A 82 -13.23 9.06 -4.11
C PHE A 82 -12.57 10.44 -4.13
N ALA A 83 -11.64 10.68 -5.05
CA ALA A 83 -10.99 11.97 -5.25
C ALA A 83 -11.99 13.09 -5.56
N GLU A 84 -12.96 12.84 -6.44
CA GLU A 84 -14.02 13.80 -6.79
C GLU A 84 -14.84 14.17 -5.54
N ILE A 85 -15.34 13.17 -4.80
CA ILE A 85 -16.11 13.35 -3.56
C ILE A 85 -15.30 14.17 -2.56
N ARG A 86 -14.08 13.73 -2.25
CA ARG A 86 -13.17 14.42 -1.31
C ARG A 86 -12.96 15.87 -1.70
N ASN A 87 -12.70 16.15 -2.97
CA ASN A 87 -12.42 17.50 -3.44
C ASN A 87 -13.64 18.42 -3.29
N LYS A 88 -14.87 17.90 -3.50
CA LYS A 88 -16.08 18.68 -3.23
C LYS A 88 -16.23 18.99 -1.74
N PHE A 89 -16.07 18.01 -0.86
CA PHE A 89 -16.13 18.24 0.59
C PHE A 89 -15.02 19.17 1.12
N ALA A 90 -13.83 19.14 0.51
CA ALA A 90 -12.70 19.96 0.93
C ALA A 90 -12.80 21.43 0.47
N HIS A 91 -13.31 21.68 -0.74
CA HIS A 91 -13.19 22.99 -1.39
C HIS A 91 -14.53 23.71 -1.61
N VAL A 92 -15.67 23.01 -1.55
CA VAL A 92 -16.98 23.60 -1.82
C VAL A 92 -17.72 23.86 -0.51
N LEU A 93 -17.82 25.14 -0.12
CA LEU A 93 -18.33 25.57 1.19
C LEU A 93 -19.71 25.00 1.53
N TYR A 94 -20.62 24.92 0.56
CA TYR A 94 -22.01 24.48 0.79
C TYR A 94 -22.19 22.95 0.75
N VAL A 95 -21.16 22.19 0.37
CA VAL A 95 -21.21 20.72 0.37
C VAL A 95 -20.93 20.20 1.78
N ASP A 96 -22.00 20.02 2.54
CA ASP A 96 -21.99 19.46 3.90
C ASP A 96 -22.64 18.07 4.00
N SER A 97 -23.22 17.58 2.90
CA SER A 97 -23.86 16.28 2.77
C SER A 97 -23.52 15.62 1.42
N PHE A 98 -23.65 14.30 1.34
CA PHE A 98 -23.49 13.57 0.09
C PHE A 98 -24.58 13.91 -0.92
N VAL A 99 -25.82 14.16 -0.47
CA VAL A 99 -26.90 14.63 -1.36
C VAL A 99 -26.44 15.86 -2.15
N LYS A 100 -25.95 16.90 -1.47
CA LYS A 100 -25.42 18.11 -2.11
C LYS A 100 -24.15 17.85 -2.93
N CYS A 101 -23.32 16.90 -2.51
CA CYS A 101 -22.13 16.50 -3.27
C CYS A 101 -22.53 15.91 -4.64
N PHE A 102 -23.53 15.04 -4.67
CA PHE A 102 -24.00 14.35 -5.87
C PHE A 102 -24.99 15.15 -6.73
N GLU A 103 -25.43 16.33 -6.27
CA GLU A 103 -25.99 17.36 -7.15
C GLU A 103 -24.94 17.95 -8.10
N ILE A 104 -23.66 17.89 -7.73
CA ILE A 104 -22.54 18.46 -8.51
C ILE A 104 -21.79 17.38 -9.29
N ILE A 105 -21.71 16.15 -8.76
CA ILE A 105 -20.96 15.05 -9.38
C ILE A 105 -21.89 14.19 -10.25
N GLU A 106 -21.59 14.08 -11.54
CA GLU A 106 -22.35 13.28 -12.53
C GLU A 106 -22.01 11.76 -12.45
N ARG A 107 -21.90 11.20 -11.24
CA ARG A 107 -21.55 9.78 -11.03
C ARG A 107 -22.40 9.11 -9.94
N ARG A 108 -23.51 9.73 -9.54
CA ARG A 108 -24.41 9.24 -8.49
C ARG A 108 -24.89 7.80 -8.74
N ASP A 109 -25.45 7.54 -9.91
CA ASP A 109 -26.06 6.23 -10.18
C ASP A 109 -25.01 5.11 -10.25
N TYR A 110 -23.81 5.42 -10.75
CA TYR A 110 -22.66 4.52 -10.69
C TYR A 110 -22.26 4.22 -9.25
N PHE A 111 -22.14 5.26 -8.41
CA PHE A 111 -21.75 5.14 -7.01
C PHE A 111 -22.73 4.25 -6.21
N LEU A 112 -24.04 4.52 -6.34
CA LEU A 112 -25.06 3.78 -5.62
C LEU A 112 -25.20 2.33 -6.12
N LYS A 113 -25.17 2.13 -7.45
CA LYS A 113 -25.24 0.78 -8.03
C LYS A 113 -24.04 -0.09 -7.65
N LYS A 114 -22.85 0.51 -7.61
CA LYS A 114 -21.63 -0.20 -7.18
C LYS A 114 -21.73 -0.66 -5.72
N ALA A 115 -22.38 0.12 -4.85
CA ALA A 115 -22.55 -0.24 -3.46
C ALA A 115 -23.49 -1.45 -3.28
N SER A 116 -24.68 -1.44 -3.89
CA SER A 116 -25.52 -2.63 -4.13
C SER A 116 -26.78 -2.27 -4.93
N ASP A 117 -27.43 -3.28 -5.53
CA ASP A 117 -28.74 -3.08 -6.17
C ASP A 117 -29.79 -2.56 -5.18
N THR A 118 -29.80 -3.06 -3.94
CA THR A 118 -30.69 -2.60 -2.88
C THR A 118 -30.48 -1.11 -2.54
N ILE A 119 -29.22 -0.68 -2.42
CA ILE A 119 -28.86 0.73 -2.18
C ILE A 119 -29.28 1.60 -3.37
N SER A 120 -29.16 1.10 -4.59
CA SER A 120 -29.50 1.86 -5.81
C SER A 120 -30.99 2.19 -5.95
N GLN A 121 -31.85 1.39 -5.30
CA GLN A 121 -33.31 1.56 -5.30
C GLN A 121 -33.83 2.36 -4.10
N ALA A 122 -32.97 2.68 -3.14
CA ALA A 122 -33.33 3.47 -1.96
C ALA A 122 -33.61 4.95 -2.32
N ASP A 123 -34.17 5.69 -1.37
CA ASP A 123 -34.42 7.12 -1.53
C ASP A 123 -33.10 7.87 -1.76
N LYS A 124 -32.97 8.52 -2.92
CA LYS A 124 -31.77 9.27 -3.33
C LYS A 124 -31.61 10.59 -2.58
N ASN A 125 -32.57 10.97 -1.74
CA ASN A 125 -32.47 12.11 -0.83
C ASN A 125 -32.05 11.67 0.59
N ASP A 126 -31.94 10.37 0.85
CA ASP A 126 -31.51 9.85 2.15
C ASP A 126 -29.98 9.84 2.25
N GLU A 127 -29.44 10.73 3.09
CA GLU A 127 -28.01 10.84 3.37
C GLU A 127 -27.38 9.54 3.90
N SER A 128 -28.16 8.73 4.63
CA SER A 128 -27.66 7.47 5.22
C SER A 128 -27.30 6.42 4.15
N VAL A 129 -28.01 6.45 3.01
CA VAL A 129 -27.75 5.60 1.84
C VAL A 129 -26.38 5.92 1.26
N TYR A 130 -26.07 7.20 1.07
CA TYR A 130 -24.76 7.62 0.56
C TYR A 130 -23.64 7.37 1.56
N LEU A 131 -23.89 7.58 2.85
CA LEU A 131 -22.90 7.30 3.89
C LEU A 131 -22.51 5.81 3.86
N THR A 132 -23.49 4.92 3.78
CA THR A 132 -23.26 3.47 3.65
C THR A 132 -22.46 3.14 2.39
N ALA A 133 -22.85 3.71 1.24
CA ALA A 133 -22.13 3.51 -0.02
C ALA A 133 -20.67 4.03 0.05
N PHE A 134 -20.44 5.15 0.75
CA PHE A 134 -19.12 5.73 0.94
C PHE A 134 -18.25 4.87 1.85
N GLU A 135 -18.81 4.30 2.91
CA GLU A 135 -18.12 3.38 3.80
C GLU A 135 -17.70 2.10 3.05
N LEU A 136 -18.57 1.57 2.19
CA LEU A 136 -18.23 0.43 1.33
C LEU A 136 -17.10 0.75 0.35
N LEU A 137 -17.17 1.91 -0.32
CA LEU A 137 -16.09 2.40 -1.19
C LEU A 137 -14.76 2.52 -0.41
N CYS A 138 -14.80 3.08 0.79
CA CYS A 138 -13.61 3.21 1.64
C CYS A 138 -13.07 1.85 2.09
N PHE A 139 -13.95 0.90 2.39
CA PHE A 139 -13.55 -0.45 2.77
C PHE A 139 -12.84 -1.16 1.62
N GLU A 140 -13.38 -1.08 0.39
CA GLU A 140 -12.80 -1.65 -0.82
C GLU A 140 -11.42 -1.06 -1.11
N LEU A 141 -11.32 0.27 -1.23
CA LEU A 141 -10.06 0.97 -1.50
C LEU A 141 -9.01 0.73 -0.41
N GLY A 142 -9.43 0.78 0.86
CA GLY A 142 -8.54 0.54 2.00
C GLY A 142 -8.03 -0.90 2.05
N THR A 143 -8.87 -1.88 1.71
CA THR A 143 -8.48 -3.29 1.63
C THR A 143 -7.50 -3.50 0.48
N TRP A 144 -7.80 -2.95 -0.70
CA TRP A 144 -6.91 -3.01 -1.84
C TRP A 144 -5.52 -2.42 -1.52
N LEU A 145 -5.47 -1.22 -0.93
CA LEU A 145 -4.20 -0.60 -0.53
C LEU A 145 -3.42 -1.46 0.46
N ARG A 146 -4.06 -1.98 1.51
CA ARG A 146 -3.39 -2.81 2.52
C ARG A 146 -2.84 -4.12 1.95
N VAL A 147 -3.63 -4.82 1.14
CA VAL A 147 -3.19 -6.05 0.46
C VAL A 147 -2.01 -5.75 -0.45
N THR A 148 -2.09 -4.68 -1.22
CA THR A 148 -1.06 -4.29 -2.18
C THR A 148 0.25 -3.86 -1.50
N LEU A 149 0.17 -3.06 -0.43
CA LEU A 149 1.31 -2.70 0.41
C LEU A 149 2.01 -3.96 0.96
N LYS A 150 1.22 -4.92 1.46
CA LYS A 150 1.74 -6.19 1.97
C LYS A 150 2.44 -6.99 0.89
N MET A 151 1.84 -7.11 -0.30
CA MET A 151 2.43 -7.81 -1.44
C MET A 151 3.78 -7.20 -1.87
N ILE A 152 3.90 -5.87 -1.93
CA ILE A 152 5.17 -5.21 -2.26
C ILE A 152 6.20 -5.43 -1.17
N SER A 153 5.82 -5.27 0.10
CA SER A 153 6.72 -5.50 1.23
C SER A 153 7.25 -6.93 1.23
N ASP A 154 6.39 -7.90 0.93
CA ASP A 154 6.78 -9.31 0.86
C ASP A 154 7.69 -9.57 -0.33
N LYS A 155 7.38 -9.01 -1.51
CA LYS A 155 8.25 -9.11 -2.68
C LYS A 155 9.64 -8.54 -2.39
N LYS A 156 9.74 -7.34 -1.82
CA LYS A 156 11.02 -6.70 -1.49
C LYS A 156 11.82 -7.52 -0.47
N SER A 157 11.14 -8.11 0.52
CA SER A 157 11.76 -9.03 1.47
C SER A 157 12.28 -10.30 0.79
N GLN A 158 11.52 -10.86 -0.15
CA GLN A 158 11.95 -12.01 -0.96
C GLN A 158 13.19 -11.68 -1.79
N ASP A 159 13.19 -10.55 -2.49
CA ASP A 159 14.30 -10.11 -3.34
C ASP A 159 15.59 -9.91 -2.51
N LEU A 160 15.46 -9.34 -1.30
CA LEU A 160 16.58 -9.19 -0.37
C LEU A 160 17.10 -10.54 0.14
N ASN A 161 16.21 -11.44 0.54
CA ASN A 161 16.60 -12.78 1.02
C ASN A 161 17.29 -13.59 -0.09
N LYS A 162 16.77 -13.55 -1.31
CA LYS A 162 17.37 -14.19 -2.49
C LYS A 162 18.76 -13.65 -2.77
N THR A 163 18.89 -12.33 -2.86
CA THR A 163 20.18 -11.67 -3.11
C THR A 163 21.18 -11.99 -2.01
N GLY A 164 20.78 -11.85 -0.74
CA GLY A 164 21.64 -12.16 0.40
C GLY A 164 22.11 -13.61 0.42
N ALA A 165 21.22 -14.57 0.15
CA ALA A 165 21.58 -15.99 0.09
C ALA A 165 22.57 -16.29 -1.05
N ILE A 166 22.33 -15.74 -2.24
CA ILE A 166 23.22 -15.92 -3.40
C ILE A 166 24.61 -15.34 -3.11
N GLU A 167 24.71 -14.12 -2.58
CA GLU A 167 26.01 -13.50 -2.28
C GLU A 167 26.76 -14.22 -1.15
N MET A 168 26.04 -14.72 -0.14
CA MET A 168 26.63 -15.54 0.92
C MET A 168 27.21 -16.86 0.37
N ILE A 169 26.45 -17.57 -0.48
CA ILE A 169 26.92 -18.81 -1.12
C ILE A 169 28.10 -18.52 -2.02
N ARG A 170 28.02 -17.48 -2.87
CA ARG A 170 29.11 -17.08 -3.76
C ARG A 170 30.39 -16.75 -2.99
N SER A 171 30.27 -15.98 -1.91
CA SER A 171 31.40 -15.64 -1.05
C SER A 171 31.99 -16.87 -0.36
N PHE A 172 31.14 -17.82 0.05
CA PHE A 172 31.59 -19.06 0.67
C PHE A 172 32.37 -19.95 -0.31
N ILE A 173 31.90 -20.06 -1.56
CA ILE A 173 32.58 -20.81 -2.61
C ILE A 173 33.96 -20.22 -2.90
N GLN A 174 34.16 -18.91 -2.80
CA GLN A 174 35.48 -18.31 -3.06
C GLN A 174 36.57 -18.63 -2.02
N TYR A 175 36.24 -19.22 -0.85
CA TYR A 175 37.25 -19.65 0.12
C TYR A 175 38.01 -20.88 -0.36
N ASN A 176 39.23 -21.08 0.17
CA ASN A 176 39.99 -22.29 -0.14
C ASN A 176 39.26 -23.55 0.36
N PRO A 177 39.37 -24.70 -0.34
CA PRO A 177 38.56 -25.88 -0.06
C PRO A 177 38.69 -26.40 1.37
N GLU A 178 39.90 -26.45 1.92
CA GLU A 178 40.14 -26.92 3.30
C GLU A 178 39.42 -26.08 4.36
N ARG A 179 39.26 -24.76 4.14
CA ARG A 179 38.53 -23.88 5.05
C ARG A 179 37.03 -24.02 4.84
N ARG A 180 36.58 -24.18 3.59
CA ARG A 180 35.16 -24.45 3.29
C ARG A 180 34.69 -25.70 4.02
N GLU A 181 35.46 -26.78 3.97
CA GLU A 181 35.10 -28.03 4.64
C GLU A 181 34.96 -27.85 6.16
N LYS A 182 35.91 -27.16 6.79
CA LYS A 182 35.89 -26.88 8.24
C LYS A 182 34.73 -25.97 8.68
N GLU A 183 34.35 -25.02 7.84
CA GLU A 183 33.33 -24.00 8.18
C GLU A 183 31.93 -24.35 7.67
N LEU A 184 31.76 -25.43 6.91
CA LEU A 184 30.51 -25.75 6.20
C LEU A 184 29.30 -25.84 7.13
N GLU A 185 29.42 -26.56 8.24
CA GLU A 185 28.31 -26.70 9.20
C GLU A 185 27.90 -25.37 9.82
N SER A 186 28.90 -24.54 10.15
CA SER A 186 28.68 -23.19 10.69
C SER A 186 27.99 -22.29 9.65
N PHE A 187 28.46 -22.33 8.41
CA PHE A 187 27.87 -21.60 7.29
C PHE A 187 26.43 -22.02 7.04
N ILE A 188 26.14 -23.32 6.97
CA ILE A 188 24.78 -23.86 6.81
C ILE A 188 23.88 -23.36 7.94
N LYS A 189 24.34 -23.43 9.19
CA LYS A 189 23.56 -22.96 10.35
C LYS A 189 23.21 -21.47 10.27
N ILE A 190 24.09 -20.65 9.70
CA ILE A 190 23.87 -19.20 9.53
C ILE A 190 22.92 -18.92 8.37
N ILE A 191 23.05 -19.61 7.25
CA ILE A 191 22.28 -19.31 6.03
C ILE A 191 20.90 -19.98 6.00
N GLN A 192 20.73 -21.10 6.70
CA GLN A 192 19.48 -21.87 6.72
C GLN A 192 18.24 -21.01 7.05
N PRO A 193 18.26 -20.13 8.06
CA PRO A 193 17.11 -19.28 8.39
C PRO A 193 16.72 -18.28 7.29
N VAL A 194 17.66 -17.94 6.39
CA VAL A 194 17.40 -17.09 5.22
C VAL A 194 16.78 -17.93 4.11
N ILE A 195 17.38 -19.09 3.80
CA ILE A 195 16.93 -20.00 2.74
C ILE A 195 15.49 -20.47 2.96
N VAL A 196 15.12 -20.84 4.19
CA VAL A 196 13.76 -21.32 4.50
C VAL A 196 12.67 -20.27 4.28
N LYS A 197 13.02 -18.98 4.20
CA LYS A 197 12.09 -17.88 3.93
C LYS A 197 11.95 -17.57 2.44
N ILE A 198 12.81 -18.12 1.58
CA ILE A 198 12.80 -17.86 0.15
C ILE A 198 11.70 -18.71 -0.51
N ILE A 199 10.86 -18.06 -1.30
CA ILE A 199 9.99 -18.70 -2.28
C ILE A 199 10.79 -18.77 -3.60
N PRO A 200 11.22 -19.96 -4.04
CA PRO A 200 12.07 -20.09 -5.22
C PRO A 200 11.30 -19.70 -6.49
N ASP A 201 11.95 -18.93 -7.36
CA ASP A 201 11.51 -18.68 -8.73
C ASP A 201 12.60 -19.14 -9.73
N ASP A 202 12.27 -19.08 -11.02
CA ASP A 202 13.14 -19.58 -12.09
C ASP A 202 14.51 -18.88 -12.11
N GLU A 203 14.54 -17.57 -11.80
CA GLU A 203 15.77 -16.78 -11.75
C GLU A 203 16.67 -17.23 -10.61
N PHE A 204 16.12 -17.33 -9.39
CA PHE A 204 16.86 -17.81 -8.23
C PHE A 204 17.39 -19.24 -8.44
N ILE A 205 16.55 -20.13 -8.97
CA ILE A 205 16.94 -21.53 -9.23
C ILE A 205 18.06 -21.60 -10.27
N LYS A 206 17.99 -20.80 -11.33
CA LYS A 206 19.01 -20.75 -12.39
C LYS A 206 20.36 -20.31 -11.82
N GLU A 207 20.37 -19.25 -11.03
CA GLU A 207 21.60 -18.72 -10.43
C GLU A 207 22.19 -19.69 -9.40
N TYR A 208 21.35 -20.29 -8.55
CA TYR A 208 21.79 -21.31 -7.61
C TYR A 208 22.45 -22.51 -8.31
N LYS A 209 21.85 -23.00 -9.41
CA LYS A 209 22.43 -24.09 -10.22
C LYS A 209 23.77 -23.70 -10.85
N ARG A 210 23.94 -22.45 -11.28
CA ARG A 210 25.21 -21.94 -11.80
C ARG A 210 26.30 -22.00 -10.73
N LEU A 211 26.01 -21.53 -9.52
CA LEU A 211 26.95 -21.58 -8.39
C LEU A 211 27.32 -23.02 -7.99
N LEU A 212 26.35 -23.95 -7.99
CA LEU A 212 26.65 -25.37 -7.77
C LEU A 212 27.65 -25.91 -8.79
N LYS A 213 27.47 -25.59 -10.08
CA LYS A 213 28.38 -26.02 -11.14
C LYS A 213 29.79 -25.44 -10.95
N GLU A 214 29.90 -24.17 -10.55
CA GLU A 214 31.18 -23.53 -10.27
C GLU A 214 31.91 -24.23 -9.10
N ALA A 215 31.20 -24.56 -8.03
CA ALA A 215 31.76 -25.30 -6.90
C ALA A 215 32.24 -26.71 -7.28
N GLU A 216 31.51 -27.39 -8.18
CA GLU A 216 31.92 -28.70 -8.72
C GLU A 216 33.14 -28.60 -9.64
N GLU A 217 33.27 -27.52 -10.40
CA GLU A 217 34.42 -27.30 -11.30
C GLU A 217 35.68 -26.91 -10.50
N GLU A 218 35.55 -26.15 -9.42
CA GLU A 218 36.66 -25.84 -8.52
C GLU A 218 37.19 -27.07 -7.78
N SER A 219 36.31 -27.97 -7.33
CA SER A 219 36.73 -29.20 -6.65
C SER A 219 37.41 -30.22 -7.56
N LYS A 220 37.28 -30.10 -8.89
CA LYS A 220 37.94 -30.97 -9.89
C LYS A 220 39.29 -30.42 -10.39
N LYS A 221 39.67 -29.20 -10.01
CA LYS A 221 40.95 -28.58 -10.40
C LYS A 221 42.10 -28.89 -9.43
N GLU A 222 41.82 -29.60 -8.34
CA GLU A 222 42.78 -30.18 -7.40
C GLU A 222 43.01 -31.67 -7.69
#